data_AF-A0A3M1LCW1-F1
#
_entry.id   AF-A0A3M1LCW1-F1
#
_cell.length_a   1.000
_cell.length_b   1.000
_cell.length_c   1.000
_cell.angle_alpha   90.00
_cell.angle_beta   90.00
_cell.angle_gamma   90.00
#
_symmetry.space_group_name_H-M   'P 1'
#
loop_
_entity.id
_entity.type
_entity.pdbx_description
1 polymer ?
#
loop_
_entity_poly.entity_id
_entity_poly.type
_entity_poly.pdbx_seq_one_letter_code
_entity_poly.pdbx_strand_id
1 'polypeptide(L)' 'MIKIVTDADASLPEEEMDRYDITTIPLWVHFGEETFREGVDLTTDEFYARLTSSKAL' A
#
# COMPACT_ATOMS: atom_id res chain seq x y z
N MET A 1 -14.04 16.57 17.30
CA MET A 1 -13.86 15.13 17.05
C MET A 1 -12.45 14.94 16.51
N ILE A 2 -11.70 13.96 17.01
CA ILE A 2 -10.36 13.62 16.53
C ILE A 2 -10.46 12.33 15.71
N LYS A 3 -9.72 12.25 14.61
CA LYS A 3 -9.59 11.05 13.75
C LYS A 3 -8.12 10.75 13.54
N ILE A 4 -7.80 9.47 13.44
CA ILE A 4 -6.45 8.97 13.17
C ILE A 4 -6.43 8.46 11.75
N VAL A 5 -5.49 8.97 10.96
CA VAL A 5 -5.25 8.56 9.58
C VAL A 5 -3.77 8.27 9.45
N THR A 6 -3.43 7.18 8.78
CA THR A 6 -2.04 6.78 8.52
C THR A 6 -1.88 6.29 7.09
N ASP A 7 -0.66 5.95 6.69
CA ASP A 7 -0.34 5.35 5.40
C ASP A 7 -0.04 3.84 5.55
N ALA A 8 0.05 3.14 4.42
CA ALA A 8 0.27 1.70 4.41
C ALA A 8 1.64 1.24 4.96
N ASP A 9 2.65 2.13 5.08
CA ASP A 9 3.99 1.78 5.56
C ASP A 9 4.02 1.57 7.09
N ALA A 10 3.04 2.14 7.80
CA ALA A 10 2.94 2.08 9.26
C ALA A 10 2.88 0.64 9.83
N SER A 11 2.56 -0.37 8.99
CA SER A 11 2.63 -1.80 9.34
C SER A 11 1.90 -2.15 10.64
N LEU A 12 0.77 -1.50 10.89
CA LEU A 12 -0.04 -1.71 12.09
C LEU A 12 -0.80 -3.05 12.02
N PRO A 13 -0.93 -3.79 13.14
CA PRO A 13 -1.82 -4.94 13.21
C PRO A 13 -3.27 -4.55 12.94
N GLU A 14 -4.00 -5.40 12.21
CA GLU A 14 -5.42 -5.18 11.87
C GLU A 14 -6.30 -4.95 13.10
N GLU A 15 -6.05 -5.69 14.19
CA GLU A 15 -6.77 -5.53 15.46
C GLU A 15 -6.66 -4.10 16.02
N GLU A 16 -5.50 -3.45 15.92
CA GLU A 16 -5.32 -2.10 16.43
C GLU A 16 -5.94 -1.06 15.49
N MET A 17 -5.91 -1.30 14.17
CA MET A 17 -6.59 -0.45 13.19
C MET A 17 -8.11 -0.43 13.42
N ASP A 18 -8.69 -1.61 13.62
CA ASP A 18 -10.11 -1.78 13.92
C ASP A 18 -10.48 -1.17 15.27
N ARG A 19 -9.67 -1.43 16.31
CA ARG A 19 -9.91 -0.94 17.67
C ARG A 19 -9.98 0.58 17.76
N TYR A 20 -9.16 1.28 16.99
CA TYR A 20 -9.07 2.74 17.04
C TYR A 20 -9.75 3.46 15.87
N ASP A 21 -10.44 2.74 14.98
CA ASP A 21 -11.06 3.30 13.77
C ASP A 21 -10.05 4.12 12.94
N ILE A 22 -8.89 3.51 12.70
CA ILE A 22 -7.79 4.13 11.94
C ILE A 22 -8.07 3.96 10.45
N THR A 23 -8.08 5.07 9.72
CA THR A 23 -8.15 5.02 8.26
C THR A 23 -6.75 4.95 7.67
N THR A 24 -6.50 3.95 6.83
CA THR A 24 -5.22 3.79 6.12
C THR A 24 -5.34 4.28 4.68
N ILE A 25 -4.37 5.10 4.25
CA ILE A 25 -4.26 5.61 2.88
C ILE A 25 -3.20 4.77 2.13
N PRO A 26 -3.51 4.23 0.94
CA PRO A 26 -2.56 3.42 0.19
C PRO A 26 -1.40 4.28 -0.34
N LEU A 27 -0.25 3.64 -0.52
CA LEU A 27 0.89 4.21 -1.21
C LEU A 27 0.79 4.01 -2.72
N TRP A 28 1.52 4.83 -3.46
CA TRP A 28 1.60 4.74 -4.92
C TRP A 28 2.89 4.04 -5.35
N VAL A 29 2.76 3.04 -6.22
CA VAL A 29 3.86 2.30 -6.83
C VAL A 29 3.97 2.70 -8.30
N HIS A 30 5.18 3.09 -8.72
CA HIS A 30 5.46 3.50 -10.08
C HIS A 30 6.30 2.45 -10.81
N PHE A 31 5.84 2.03 -11.99
CA PHE A 31 6.59 1.22 -12.95
C PHE A 31 6.64 1.96 -14.29
N GLY A 32 7.72 2.71 -14.52
CA GLY A 32 7.83 3.59 -15.69
C GLY A 32 6.74 4.66 -15.69
N GLU A 33 5.86 4.63 -16.71
CA GLU A 33 4.72 5.56 -16.82
C GLU A 33 3.45 5.03 -16.13
N GLU A 34 3.43 3.76 -15.71
CA GLU A 34 2.28 3.17 -15.00
C GLU A 34 2.37 3.46 -13.50
N THR A 35 1.21 3.70 -12.88
CA THR A 35 1.10 4.06 -11.46
C THR A 35 -0.07 3.28 -10.84
N PHE A 36 0.16 2.67 -9.68
CA PHE A 36 -0.77 1.79 -8.99
C PHE A 36 -0.88 2.16 -7.51
N ARG A 37 -2.04 1.99 -6.89
CA ARG A 37 -2.16 1.99 -5.43
C ARG A 37 -1.86 0.60 -4.88
N GLU A 38 -0.89 0.52 -3.98
CA GLU A 38 -0.55 -0.72 -3.28
C GLU A 38 -1.77 -1.29 -2.56
N GLY A 39 -1.97 -2.61 -2.67
CA GLY A 39 -3.07 -3.32 -2.01
C GLY A 39 -4.46 -3.03 -2.56
N VAL A 40 -4.60 -2.07 -3.49
CA VAL A 40 -5.87 -1.71 -4.12
C VAL A 40 -5.87 -2.03 -5.61
N ASP A 41 -4.91 -1.48 -6.36
CA ASP A 41 -4.77 -1.71 -7.81
C ASP A 41 -3.66 -2.73 -8.11
N LEU A 42 -2.79 -3.02 -7.13
CA LEU A 42 -1.65 -3.92 -7.26
C LEU A 42 -1.49 -4.76 -5.99
N THR A 43 -1.65 -6.07 -6.12
CA THR A 43 -1.39 -7.02 -5.02
C THR A 43 0.12 -7.22 -4.80
N THR A 44 0.50 -7.73 -3.62
CA THR A 44 1.89 -8.04 -3.30
C THR A 44 2.52 -9.05 -4.27
N ASP A 45 1.78 -10.09 -4.67
CA ASP A 45 2.26 -11.08 -5.63
C ASP A 45 2.47 -10.46 -7.02
N GLU A 46 1.54 -9.62 -7.49
CA GLU A 46 1.68 -8.90 -8.76
C GLU A 46 2.83 -7.90 -8.72
N PHE A 47 3.05 -7.22 -7.58
CA PHE A 47 4.19 -6.34 -7.38
C PHE A 47 5.50 -7.09 -7.61
N TYR A 48 5.70 -8.23 -6.95
CA TYR A 48 6.93 -9.02 -7.10
C TYR A 48 7.09 -9.63 -8.50
N ALA A 49 5.99 -10.06 -9.13
CA ALA A 49 6.02 -10.52 -10.51
C ALA A 49 6.44 -9.41 -11.49
N ARG A 50 5.93 -8.18 -11.32
CA ARG A 50 6.35 -7.01 -12.10
C ARG A 50 7.80 -6.61 -11.79
N LEU A 51 8.21 -6.64 -10.52
CA LEU A 51 9.57 -6.30 -10.09
C LEU A 51 10.62 -7.18 -10.76
N THR A 52 10.39 -8.50 -10.82
CA THR A 52 11.31 -9.45 -11.46
C THR A 52 11.37 -9.34 -12.99
N SER A 53 10.32 -8.85 -13.62
CA SER A 53 10.25 -8.64 -15.08
C SER A 53 10.65 -7.23 -15.51
N SER A 54 10.71 -6.27 -14.58
CA SER A 54 11.18 -4.92 -14.84
C SER A 54 12.68 -4.94 -15.14
N LYS A 55 13.09 -4.24 -16.22
CA LYS A 55 14.51 -3.90 -16.39
C LYS A 55 14.90 -3.04 -15.18
N ALA A 56 16.09 -3.29 -14.64
CA ALA A 56 16.60 -2.68 -13.42
C ALA A 56 16.21 -1.20 -13.29
N LEU A 57 15.67 -0.87 -12.10
CA LEU A 57 15.26 0.47 -11.66
C LEU A 57 16.29 1.56 -12.01
#